data_AF-A0A436RYQ0-F1
#
_entry.id   AF-A0A436RYQ0-F1
#
_cell.length_a   1.000
_cell.length_b   1.000
_cell.length_c   1.000
_cell.angle_alpha   90.00
_cell.angle_beta   90.00
_cell.angle_gamma   90.00
#
_symmetry.space_group_name_H-M   'P 1'
#
loop_
_entity.id
_entity.type
_entity.pdbx_description
1 polymer ?
#
loop_
_entity_poly.entity_id
_entity_poly.type
_entity_poly.pdbx_seq_one_letter_code
_entity_poly.pdbx_strand_id
1 'polypeptide(L)'
;MRSRIILRAVLLALAGPSLAAGPGDTIVAARQASMKEMAAAARAIAEMFDGKRAYEPAAFKAAADTLSARAGGLTGEFPQGTLGAPSAARPEIDQARPEFEALARHIGRLADALAIKAGNAPPGITADMRMTGPPMDGGSLLGKRPGAAEADPARMPAEHLLHLILQDCTSCHSKFRQKQQ
;
A
#
# COMPACT_ATOMS: atom_id res chain seq x y z
N MET A 1 -56.74 35.25 -44.73
CA MET A 1 -55.79 34.13 -44.56
C MET A 1 -55.32 34.09 -43.11
N ARG A 2 -55.69 33.07 -42.34
CA ARG A 2 -55.13 32.81 -41.00
C ARG A 2 -54.64 31.38 -40.98
N SER A 3 -53.35 31.20 -41.24
CA SER A 3 -52.71 29.88 -41.30
C SER A 3 -52.35 29.42 -39.89
N ARG A 4 -52.79 28.21 -39.54
CA ARG A 4 -52.51 27.55 -38.25
C ARG A 4 -51.11 26.92 -38.30
N ILE A 5 -50.19 27.38 -37.47
CA ILE A 5 -48.86 26.78 -37.31
C ILE A 5 -48.96 25.67 -36.26
N ILE A 6 -48.72 24.43 -36.68
CA ILE A 6 -48.65 23.25 -35.81
C ILE A 6 -47.18 23.08 -35.40
N LEU A 7 -46.90 23.22 -34.10
CA LEU A 7 -45.57 23.01 -33.53
C LEU A 7 -45.36 21.51 -33.27
N ARG A 8 -44.44 20.87 -33.99
CA ARG A 8 -43.96 19.51 -33.69
C ARG A 8 -42.67 19.61 -32.90
N ALA A 9 -42.72 19.22 -31.63
CA ALA A 9 -41.53 19.06 -30.79
C ALA A 9 -40.83 17.74 -31.16
N VAL A 10 -39.57 17.82 -31.57
CA VAL A 10 -38.68 16.67 -31.78
C VAL A 10 -37.85 16.51 -30.50
N LEU A 11 -38.12 15.45 -29.73
CA LEU A 11 -37.26 15.01 -28.64
C LEU A 11 -36.11 14.18 -29.21
N LEU A 12 -34.89 14.73 -29.14
CA LEU A 12 -33.66 14.06 -29.51
C LEU A 12 -33.07 13.38 -28.26
N ALA A 13 -33.24 12.06 -28.15
CA ALA A 13 -32.62 11.27 -27.10
C ALA A 13 -31.16 10.97 -27.46
N LEU A 14 -30.22 11.58 -26.73
CA LEU A 14 -28.79 11.26 -26.81
C LEU A 14 -28.49 10.01 -25.98
N ALA A 15 -28.34 8.86 -26.63
CA ALA A 15 -27.74 7.68 -26.02
C ALA A 15 -26.21 7.79 -26.14
N GLY A 16 -25.53 8.11 -25.02
CA GLY A 16 -24.08 8.06 -24.93
C GLY A 16 -23.58 6.61 -24.78
N PRO A 17 -22.36 6.27 -25.25
CA PRO A 17 -21.81 4.94 -25.07
C PRO A 17 -21.45 4.70 -23.60
N SER A 18 -22.09 3.72 -22.97
CA SER A 18 -21.62 3.19 -21.69
C SER A 18 -20.35 2.39 -21.92
N LEU A 19 -19.19 2.92 -21.51
CA LEU A 19 -18.01 2.10 -21.28
C LEU A 19 -18.29 1.25 -20.04
N ALA A 20 -18.75 0.02 -20.24
CA ALA A 20 -18.76 -0.98 -19.18
C ALA A 20 -17.31 -1.37 -18.90
N ALA A 21 -16.77 -0.95 -17.75
CA ALA A 21 -15.45 -1.36 -17.27
C ALA A 21 -15.39 -2.90 -17.23
N GLY A 22 -14.33 -3.48 -17.80
CA GLY A 22 -14.14 -4.93 -17.76
C GLY A 22 -13.79 -5.40 -16.34
N PRO A 23 -13.94 -6.70 -16.02
CA PRO A 23 -13.51 -7.25 -14.72
C PRO A 23 -12.03 -6.97 -14.38
N GLY A 24 -11.18 -6.81 -15.40
CA GLY A 24 -9.79 -6.39 -15.24
C GLY A 24 -9.64 -4.92 -14.79
N ASP A 25 -10.50 -4.03 -15.27
CA ASP A 25 -10.46 -2.61 -14.91
C ASP A 25 -10.90 -2.39 -13.46
N THR A 26 -11.88 -3.16 -12.99
CA THR A 26 -12.39 -3.06 -11.60
C THR A 26 -11.33 -3.49 -10.58
N ILE A 27 -10.61 -4.59 -10.84
CA ILE A 27 -9.52 -5.03 -9.96
C ILE A 27 -8.30 -4.10 -10.03
N VAL A 28 -7.98 -3.52 -11.19
CA VAL A 28 -6.94 -2.50 -11.32
C VAL A 28 -7.27 -1.28 -10.46
N ALA A 29 -8.51 -0.78 -10.54
CA ALA A 29 -8.95 0.36 -9.75
C ALA A 29 -8.93 0.05 -8.24
N ALA A 30 -9.42 -1.14 -7.86
CA ALA A 30 -9.44 -1.58 -6.47
C ALA A 30 -8.04 -1.62 -5.85
N ARG A 31 -7.06 -2.24 -6.53
CA ARG A 31 -5.69 -2.29 -6.00
C ARG A 31 -5.00 -0.94 -5.95
N GLN A 32 -5.29 -0.05 -6.91
CA GLN A 32 -4.74 1.31 -6.89
C GLN A 32 -5.30 2.11 -5.72
N ALA A 33 -6.57 1.89 -5.34
CA ALA A 33 -7.14 2.45 -4.12
C ALA A 33 -6.46 1.85 -2.87
N SER A 34 -6.30 0.53 -2.81
CA SER A 34 -5.58 -0.17 -1.74
C SER A 34 -4.16 0.39 -1.52
N MET A 35 -3.38 0.56 -2.60
CA MET A 35 -2.04 1.17 -2.56
C MET A 35 -2.05 2.61 -2.05
N LYS A 36 -3.06 3.42 -2.42
CA LYS A 36 -3.19 4.81 -1.94
C LYS A 36 -3.50 4.85 -0.46
N GLU A 37 -4.37 3.98 0.03
CA GLU A 37 -4.68 3.87 1.46
C GLU A 37 -3.46 3.43 2.26
N MET A 38 -2.71 2.43 1.79
CA MET A 38 -1.44 2.03 2.41
C MET A 38 -0.43 3.18 2.46
N ALA A 39 -0.25 3.91 1.34
CA ALA A 39 0.66 5.04 1.29
C ALA A 39 0.25 6.17 2.26
N ALA A 40 -1.05 6.47 2.34
CA ALA A 40 -1.58 7.47 3.26
C ALA A 40 -1.39 7.06 4.72
N ALA A 41 -1.62 5.78 5.05
CA ALA A 41 -1.43 5.23 6.38
C ALA A 41 0.05 5.23 6.80
N ALA A 42 0.95 4.72 5.96
CA ALA A 42 2.39 4.75 6.25
C ALA A 42 2.91 6.18 6.43
N ARG A 43 2.45 7.12 5.59
CA ARG A 43 2.78 8.54 5.72
C ARG A 43 2.27 9.13 7.03
N ALA A 44 1.03 8.84 7.43
CA ALA A 44 0.47 9.33 8.68
C ALA A 44 1.32 8.92 9.89
N ILE A 45 1.74 7.64 9.92
CA ILE A 45 2.58 7.11 10.99
C ILE A 45 3.97 7.77 10.95
N ALA A 46 4.59 7.88 9.77
CA ALA A 46 5.89 8.52 9.61
C ALA A 46 5.86 9.99 10.09
N GLU A 47 4.82 10.74 9.74
CA GLU A 47 4.67 12.13 10.17
C GLU A 47 4.49 12.26 11.69
N MET A 48 3.86 11.29 12.36
CA MET A 48 3.77 11.27 13.83
C MET A 48 5.15 11.08 14.47
N PHE A 49 5.93 10.11 13.98
CA PHE A 49 7.30 9.90 14.45
C PHE A 49 8.21 11.10 14.16
N ASP A 50 8.09 11.71 12.98
CA ASP A 50 8.87 12.89 12.58
C ASP A 50 8.45 14.19 13.30
N GLY A 51 7.36 14.18 14.08
CA GLY A 51 6.81 15.37 14.71
C GLY A 51 6.16 16.37 13.74
N LYS A 52 5.92 15.95 12.49
CA LYS A 52 5.22 16.74 11.45
C LYS A 52 3.69 16.70 11.62
N ARG A 53 3.19 15.69 12.35
CA ARG A 53 1.80 15.50 12.74
C ARG A 53 1.73 15.24 14.24
N ALA A 54 0.71 15.77 14.92
CA ALA A 54 0.46 15.42 16.31
C ALA A 54 0.25 13.92 16.46
N TYR A 55 0.92 13.32 17.44
CA TYR A 55 0.73 11.92 17.78
C TYR A 55 -0.57 11.75 18.56
N GLU A 56 -1.45 10.90 18.03
CA GLU A 56 -2.70 10.50 18.67
C GLU A 56 -2.78 8.97 18.68
N PRO A 57 -2.85 8.29 19.84
CA PRO A 57 -2.82 6.84 19.91
C PRO A 57 -3.88 6.16 19.04
N ALA A 58 -5.09 6.72 19.01
CA ALA A 58 -6.19 6.21 18.19
C ALA A 58 -5.91 6.35 16.68
N ALA A 59 -5.33 7.46 16.26
CA ALA A 59 -4.99 7.68 14.85
C ALA A 59 -3.79 6.82 14.41
N PHE A 60 -2.79 6.64 15.29
CA PHE A 60 -1.68 5.72 15.06
C PHE A 60 -2.19 4.29 14.87
N LYS A 61 -3.08 3.82 15.76
CA LYS A 61 -3.74 2.52 15.63
C LYS A 61 -4.53 2.39 14.33
N ALA A 62 -5.38 3.36 14.00
CA ALA A 62 -6.18 3.31 12.78
C ALA A 62 -5.31 3.21 11.51
N ALA A 63 -4.19 3.93 11.47
CA ALA A 63 -3.25 3.86 10.35
C ALA A 63 -2.52 2.50 10.31
N ALA A 64 -2.08 1.97 11.45
CA ALA A 64 -1.43 0.66 11.52
C ALA A 64 -2.38 -0.48 11.12
N ASP A 65 -3.64 -0.45 11.59
CA ASP A 65 -4.68 -1.40 11.20
C ASP A 65 -4.96 -1.33 9.70
N THR A 66 -5.01 -0.11 9.13
CA THR A 66 -5.19 0.08 7.68
C THR A 66 -4.05 -0.56 6.89
N LEU A 67 -2.79 -0.37 7.33
CA LEU A 67 -1.64 -1.01 6.70
C LEU A 67 -1.73 -2.53 6.75
N SER A 68 -2.01 -3.10 7.92
CA SER A 68 -2.15 -4.55 8.11
C SER A 68 -3.25 -5.13 7.22
N ALA A 69 -4.46 -4.53 7.26
CA ALA A 69 -5.60 -5.01 6.49
C ALA A 69 -5.34 -5.01 4.97
N ARG A 70 -4.71 -3.96 4.43
CA ARG A 70 -4.43 -3.86 2.99
C ARG A 70 -3.23 -4.71 2.57
N ALA A 71 -2.17 -4.78 3.38
CA ALA A 71 -1.01 -5.61 3.09
C ALA A 71 -1.35 -7.11 3.09
N GLY A 72 -2.24 -7.55 4.00
CA GLY A 72 -2.65 -8.96 4.08
C GLY A 72 -3.40 -9.48 2.85
N GLY A 73 -4.12 -8.61 2.13
CA GLY A 73 -4.83 -8.96 0.89
C GLY A 73 -4.03 -8.76 -0.40
N LEU A 74 -2.82 -8.20 -0.30
CA LEU A 74 -2.12 -7.60 -1.44
C LEU A 74 -1.88 -8.56 -2.61
N THR A 75 -1.50 -9.81 -2.34
CA THR A 75 -1.19 -10.77 -3.42
C THR A 75 -2.40 -11.12 -4.27
N GLY A 76 -3.60 -11.18 -3.66
CA GLY A 76 -4.86 -11.46 -4.33
C GLY A 76 -5.31 -10.36 -5.29
N GLU A 77 -4.77 -9.15 -5.13
CA GLU A 77 -5.07 -7.99 -5.98
C GLU A 77 -4.31 -8.01 -7.33
N PHE A 78 -3.45 -9.00 -7.57
CA PHE A 78 -2.63 -9.12 -8.79
C PHE A 78 -2.86 -10.43 -9.56
N PRO A 79 -4.10 -10.71 -10.02
CA PRO A 79 -4.37 -11.88 -10.86
C PRO A 79 -3.70 -11.73 -12.24
N GLN A 80 -3.38 -12.87 -12.84
CA GLN A 80 -2.79 -12.94 -14.17
C GLN A 80 -3.66 -12.22 -15.21
N GLY A 81 -3.02 -11.55 -16.17
CA GLY A 81 -3.73 -10.81 -17.23
C GLY A 81 -4.25 -9.43 -16.83
N THR A 82 -3.97 -8.98 -15.59
CA THR A 82 -4.32 -7.60 -15.15
C THR A 82 -3.13 -6.66 -15.12
N LEU A 83 -1.96 -7.08 -15.60
CA LEU A 83 -0.71 -6.31 -15.59
C LEU A 83 -0.61 -5.39 -16.81
N GLY A 84 0.39 -4.52 -16.86
CA GLY A 84 0.60 -3.55 -17.94
C GLY A 84 -0.25 -2.29 -17.78
N ALA A 85 -0.36 -1.48 -18.83
CA ALA A 85 -1.26 -0.32 -18.82
C ALA A 85 -2.74 -0.78 -18.76
N PRO A 86 -3.61 -0.15 -17.95
CA PRO A 86 -3.41 1.09 -17.18
C PRO A 86 -2.93 0.87 -15.72
N SER A 87 -2.58 -0.36 -15.33
CA SER A 87 -2.24 -0.72 -13.95
C SER A 87 -0.98 -0.06 -13.40
N ALA A 88 0.01 0.18 -14.26
CA ALA A 88 1.42 0.40 -13.89
C ALA A 88 2.09 -0.81 -13.21
N ALA A 89 1.38 -1.91 -12.97
CA ALA A 89 2.00 -3.18 -12.57
C ALA A 89 2.77 -3.77 -13.75
N ARG A 90 4.04 -4.09 -13.57
CA ARG A 90 4.86 -4.64 -14.66
C ARG A 90 4.62 -6.14 -14.86
N PRO A 91 4.78 -6.69 -16.08
CA PRO A 91 4.64 -8.14 -16.34
C PRO A 91 5.61 -9.02 -15.53
N GLU A 92 6.70 -8.46 -14.99
CA GLU A 92 7.66 -9.15 -14.12
C GLU A 92 6.99 -9.72 -12.86
N ILE A 93 5.82 -9.23 -12.45
CA ILE A 93 5.02 -9.84 -11.37
C ILE A 93 4.66 -11.29 -11.71
N ASP A 94 4.34 -11.60 -12.97
CA ASP A 94 4.06 -12.98 -13.38
C ASP A 94 5.35 -13.80 -13.51
N GLN A 95 6.41 -13.20 -14.05
CA GLN A 95 7.71 -13.88 -14.28
C GLN A 95 8.43 -14.22 -12.98
N ALA A 96 8.31 -13.37 -11.96
CA ALA A 96 8.93 -13.52 -10.64
C ALA A 96 7.87 -13.56 -9.53
N ARG A 97 6.75 -14.26 -9.78
CA ARG A 97 5.62 -14.38 -8.86
C ARG A 97 6.02 -14.78 -7.42
N PRO A 98 6.88 -15.80 -7.20
CA PRO A 98 7.28 -16.17 -5.85
C PRO A 98 7.97 -15.04 -5.08
N GLU A 99 8.75 -14.21 -5.77
CA GLU A 99 9.45 -13.08 -5.17
C GLU A 99 8.53 -11.90 -4.88
N PHE A 100 7.63 -11.58 -5.80
CA PHE A 100 6.56 -10.59 -5.56
C PHE A 100 5.75 -10.95 -4.32
N GLU A 101 5.30 -12.20 -4.23
CA GLU A 101 4.53 -12.64 -3.09
C GLU A 101 5.34 -12.72 -1.80
N ALA A 102 6.65 -13.06 -1.87
CA ALA A 102 7.52 -13.06 -0.71
C ALA A 102 7.65 -11.64 -0.11
N LEU A 103 7.86 -10.63 -0.95
CA LEU A 103 7.88 -9.22 -0.53
C LEU A 103 6.52 -8.79 0.04
N ALA A 104 5.42 -9.08 -0.67
CA ALA A 104 4.07 -8.73 -0.20
C ALA A 104 3.76 -9.37 1.16
N ARG A 105 4.08 -10.66 1.35
CA ARG A 105 3.91 -11.35 2.65
C ARG A 105 4.83 -10.79 3.73
N HIS A 106 6.04 -10.36 3.39
CA HIS A 106 6.95 -9.76 4.38
C HIS A 106 6.42 -8.41 4.86
N ILE A 107 5.96 -7.55 3.94
CA ILE A 107 5.25 -6.31 4.27
C ILE A 107 4.05 -6.60 5.18
N GLY A 108 3.23 -7.62 4.84
CA GLY A 108 2.09 -8.04 5.67
C GLY A 108 2.49 -8.40 7.09
N ARG A 109 3.49 -9.26 7.28
CA ARG A 109 3.96 -9.66 8.61
C ARG A 109 4.47 -8.47 9.45
N LEU A 110 5.19 -7.54 8.83
CA LEU A 110 5.66 -6.33 9.51
C LEU A 110 4.49 -5.41 9.89
N ALA A 111 3.51 -5.25 8.99
CA ALA A 111 2.32 -4.45 9.23
C ALA A 111 1.44 -5.03 10.35
N ASP A 112 1.29 -6.36 10.41
CA ASP A 112 0.58 -7.05 11.49
C ASP A 112 1.29 -6.81 12.84
N ALA A 113 2.62 -6.93 12.88
CA ALA A 113 3.39 -6.64 14.09
C ALA A 113 3.24 -5.17 14.52
N LEU A 114 3.18 -4.23 13.56
CA LEU A 114 2.95 -2.81 13.82
C LEU A 114 1.54 -2.57 14.38
N ALA A 115 0.50 -3.21 13.81
CA ALA A 115 -0.88 -3.11 14.27
C ALA A 115 -1.05 -3.66 15.70
N ILE A 116 -0.42 -4.80 16.01
CA ILE A 116 -0.40 -5.36 17.38
C ILE A 116 0.20 -4.38 18.38
N LYS A 117 1.31 -3.72 18.04
CA LYS A 117 1.94 -2.70 18.90
C LYS A 117 1.05 -1.47 19.04
N ALA A 118 0.44 -1.01 17.95
CA ALA A 118 -0.45 0.13 17.97
C ALA A 118 -1.73 -0.14 18.79
N GLY A 119 -2.15 -1.40 18.94
CA GLY A 119 -3.22 -1.80 19.84
C GLY A 119 -2.95 -1.53 21.32
N ASN A 120 -1.67 -1.40 21.71
CA ASN A 120 -1.23 -1.08 23.08
C ASN A 120 -0.46 0.25 23.13
N ALA A 121 -0.78 1.18 22.23
CA ALA A 121 -0.03 2.41 22.05
C ALA A 121 -0.05 3.30 23.31
N PRO A 122 1.10 3.78 23.81
CA PRO A 122 1.17 4.71 24.93
C PRO A 122 0.57 6.09 24.56
N PRO A 123 0.24 6.95 25.55
CA PRO A 123 -0.36 8.27 25.31
C PRO A 123 0.58 9.26 24.59
N GLY A 124 1.88 8.98 24.52
CA GLY A 124 2.85 9.76 23.76
C GLY A 124 3.90 8.85 23.13
N ILE A 125 4.67 9.35 22.16
CA ILE A 125 5.77 8.59 21.58
C ILE A 125 6.87 8.40 22.62
N THR A 126 7.11 7.16 23.01
CA THR A 126 8.12 6.76 24.00
C THR A 126 9.42 6.33 23.32
N ALA A 127 10.49 6.20 24.10
CA ALA A 127 11.80 5.79 23.60
C ALA A 127 11.81 4.35 23.02
N ASP A 128 10.98 3.45 23.54
CA ASP A 128 10.86 2.06 23.05
C ASP A 128 10.12 1.94 21.70
N MET A 129 9.33 2.95 21.34
CA MET A 129 8.71 3.02 20.01
C MET A 129 9.71 3.46 18.94
N ARG A 130 10.81 4.13 19.34
CA ARG A 130 11.78 4.71 18.44
C ARG A 130 12.76 3.66 17.92
N MET A 131 13.14 3.82 16.66
CA MET A 131 14.32 3.18 16.11
C MET A 131 15.54 3.85 16.75
N THR A 132 16.13 3.20 17.74
CA THR A 132 17.48 3.53 18.18
C THR A 132 18.48 3.07 17.11
N GLY A 133 19.56 3.83 16.91
CA GLY A 133 20.56 3.62 15.85
C GLY A 133 21.12 2.19 15.79
N PRO A 134 21.81 1.84 14.69
CA PRO A 134 22.07 0.45 14.34
C PRO A 134 22.75 -0.31 15.49
N PRO A 135 22.49 -1.62 15.66
CA PRO A 135 23.33 -2.41 16.52
C PRO A 135 24.79 -2.21 16.10
N MET A 136 25.64 -1.93 17.08
CA MET A 136 27.08 -1.75 16.93
C MET A 136 27.77 -3.10 16.64
N ASP A 137 27.19 -3.93 15.78
CA ASP A 137 27.88 -5.02 15.12
C ASP A 137 28.04 -4.66 13.65
N GLY A 138 29.23 -4.17 13.29
CA GLY A 138 29.63 -3.83 11.92
C GLY A 138 29.64 -5.04 10.98
N GLY A 139 28.46 -5.57 10.68
CA GLY A 139 28.21 -6.64 9.73
C GLY A 139 27.65 -6.08 8.43
N SER A 140 28.55 -5.55 7.59
CA SER A 140 28.45 -5.43 6.13
C SER A 140 27.03 -5.47 5.52
N LEU A 141 26.56 -4.32 5.02
CA LEU A 141 25.39 -4.17 4.13
C LEU A 141 25.54 -4.89 2.76
N LEU A 142 26.53 -5.77 2.62
CA LEU A 142 26.85 -6.54 1.41
C LEU A 142 26.83 -8.06 1.63
N GLY A 143 26.37 -8.55 2.79
CA GLY A 143 26.35 -9.98 3.08
C GLY A 143 25.10 -10.41 3.81
N LYS A 144 24.05 -10.77 3.06
CA LYS A 144 23.04 -11.72 3.59
C LYS A 144 23.81 -12.99 3.96
N ARG A 145 24.17 -13.17 5.23
CA ARG A 145 24.68 -14.46 5.71
C ARG A 145 23.57 -15.48 5.47
N PRO A 146 23.77 -16.51 4.62
CA PRO A 146 22.81 -17.59 4.50
C PRO A 146 22.62 -18.21 5.87
N GLY A 147 21.40 -18.18 6.42
CA GLY A 147 21.07 -18.77 7.72
C GLY A 147 21.08 -17.82 8.92
N ALA A 148 21.26 -16.51 8.76
CA ALA A 148 20.86 -15.58 9.82
C ALA A 148 19.33 -15.61 9.95
N ALA A 149 18.83 -15.99 11.14
CA ALA A 149 17.40 -15.98 11.41
C ALA A 149 16.87 -14.55 11.18
N GLU A 150 15.78 -14.44 10.42
CA GLU A 150 15.07 -13.17 10.24
C GLU A 150 14.67 -12.66 11.64
N ALA A 151 15.06 -11.43 11.98
CA ALA A 151 14.81 -10.90 13.30
C ALA A 151 13.30 -10.85 13.58
N ASP A 152 12.87 -11.28 14.77
CA ASP A 152 11.46 -11.35 15.15
C ASP A 152 10.81 -9.95 15.14
N PRO A 153 9.84 -9.68 14.23
CA PRO A 153 9.15 -8.39 14.14
C PRO A 153 8.47 -7.97 15.45
N ALA A 154 8.01 -8.92 16.27
CA ALA A 154 7.35 -8.61 17.53
C ALA A 154 8.28 -7.89 18.52
N ARG A 155 9.59 -8.09 18.38
CA ARG A 155 10.62 -7.50 19.25
C ARG A 155 11.15 -6.15 18.75
N MET A 156 10.74 -5.71 17.55
CA MET A 156 11.21 -4.45 16.97
C MET A 156 10.43 -3.25 17.51
N PRO A 157 11.05 -2.06 17.59
CA PRO A 157 10.32 -0.80 17.79
C PRO A 157 9.32 -0.53 16.67
N ALA A 158 8.24 0.19 16.96
CA ALA A 158 7.21 0.54 15.99
C ALA A 158 7.76 1.37 14.81
N GLU A 159 8.65 2.33 15.09
CA GLU A 159 9.33 3.13 14.05
C GLU A 159 10.24 2.26 13.17
N HIS A 160 10.87 1.22 13.74
CA HIS A 160 11.68 0.28 12.97
C HIS A 160 10.82 -0.60 12.05
N LEU A 161 9.68 -1.09 12.53
CA LEU A 161 8.74 -1.83 11.67
C LEU A 161 8.26 -0.97 10.49
N LEU A 162 7.91 0.30 10.74
CA LEU A 162 7.54 1.22 9.68
C LEU A 162 8.67 1.41 8.66
N HIS A 163 9.92 1.57 9.14
CA HIS A 163 11.07 1.71 8.27
C HIS A 163 11.26 0.50 7.34
N LEU A 164 11.17 -0.72 7.88
CA LEU A 164 11.28 -1.94 7.08
C LEU A 164 10.13 -2.08 6.07
N ILE A 165 8.89 -1.73 6.46
CA ILE A 165 7.75 -1.66 5.53
C ILE A 165 8.06 -0.72 4.36
N LEU A 166 8.54 0.50 4.63
CA LEU A 166 8.87 1.48 3.59
C LEU A 166 10.03 1.03 2.69
N GLN A 167 11.03 0.35 3.25
CA GLN A 167 12.13 -0.26 2.51
C GLN A 167 11.62 -1.32 1.53
N ASP A 168 10.70 -2.17 1.98
CA ASP A 168 10.11 -3.21 1.13
C ASP A 168 9.15 -2.64 0.09
N CYS A 169 8.38 -1.59 0.43
CA CYS A 169 7.60 -0.84 -0.55
C CYS A 169 8.51 -0.31 -1.68
N THR A 170 9.66 0.24 -1.33
CA THR A 170 10.65 0.76 -2.29
C THR A 170 11.22 -0.37 -3.15
N SER A 171 11.60 -1.48 -2.52
CA SER A 171 12.16 -2.66 -3.20
C SER A 171 11.15 -3.26 -4.17
N CYS A 172 9.91 -3.49 -3.71
CA CYS A 172 8.81 -3.98 -4.53
C CYS A 172 8.50 -3.04 -5.70
N HIS A 173 8.37 -1.74 -5.47
CA HIS A 173 8.09 -0.78 -6.53
C HIS A 173 9.22 -0.69 -7.56
N SER A 174 10.48 -0.76 -7.13
CA SER A 174 11.62 -0.71 -8.06
C SER A 174 11.61 -1.85 -9.08
N LYS A 175 11.13 -3.03 -8.67
CA LYS A 175 11.09 -4.23 -9.52
C LYS A 175 9.77 -4.40 -10.24
N PHE A 176 8.64 -4.11 -9.60
CA PHE A 176 7.32 -4.55 -10.06
C PHE A 176 6.36 -3.42 -10.48
N ARG A 177 6.73 -2.14 -10.28
CA ARG A 177 5.90 -0.99 -10.70
C ARG A 177 6.61 -0.17 -11.78
N GLN A 178 5.89 0.18 -12.84
CA GLN A 178 6.36 1.11 -13.85
C GLN A 178 6.55 2.49 -13.23
N LYS A 179 7.64 3.18 -13.57
CA LYS A 179 7.80 4.59 -13.23
C LYS A 179 6.70 5.37 -13.94
N GLN A 180 5.96 6.19 -13.19
CA GLN A 180 5.05 7.15 -13.79
C GLN A 180 5.93 8.28 -14.37
N GLN A 181 5.69 8.60 -15.65
CA GLN A 181 6.35 9.72 -16.34
C GLN A 181 5.82 11.04 -15.80
#